data_AF-A0A1F9WPC3-F1
#
_entry.id   AF-A0A1F9WPC3-F1
#
_cell.length_a   1.000
_cell.length_b   1.000
_cell.length_c   1.000
_cell.angle_alpha   90.00
_cell.angle_beta   90.00
_cell.angle_gamma   90.00
#
_symmetry.space_group_name_H-M   'P 1'
#
loop_
_entity.id
_entity.type
_entity.pdbx_description
1 polymer ?
#
loop_
_entity_poly.entity_id
_entity_poly.type
_entity_poly.pdbx_seq_one_letter_code
_entity_poly.pdbx_strand_id
1 'polypeptide(L)'
;MSGSFDRALAGLRNVRALGARTSVDIVINRFNYRFLPQYVETFAIREGVSGIGFIYPIYEGAMKTNARRIAVKMSEALPYVKEAVELARGILMDRHIVFNMPYCLFEPEYHQLIPGAKLKLKVNSPGQVEENVFLGSKGSKLRPRVCAACPKLEDCGGIWKNYAAVFGTGEIKKIAAGDK
;
A
#
# COMPACT_ATOMS: atom_id res chain seq x y z
N MET A 1 18.90 7.90 -15.70
CA MET A 1 20.12 8.00 -14.86
C MET A 1 20.58 6.58 -14.57
N SER A 2 21.77 6.20 -15.05
CA SER A 2 22.42 4.95 -14.64
C SER A 2 22.92 5.09 -13.20
N GLY A 3 22.86 4.01 -12.40
CA GLY A 3 23.44 3.94 -11.05
C GLY A 3 22.66 4.61 -9.91
N SER A 4 21.51 5.25 -10.14
CA SER A 4 20.72 5.80 -9.02
C SER A 4 20.17 4.72 -8.09
N PHE A 5 19.78 3.57 -8.66
CA PHE A 5 19.35 2.40 -7.90
C PHE A 5 20.48 1.84 -7.03
N ASP A 6 21.66 1.64 -7.62
CA ASP A 6 22.83 1.10 -6.89
C ASP A 6 23.25 2.01 -5.74
N ARG A 7 23.19 3.34 -5.93
CA ARG A 7 23.45 4.30 -4.85
C ARG A 7 22.41 4.23 -3.73
N ALA A 8 21.13 4.09 -4.06
CA ALA A 8 20.08 3.93 -3.06
C ALA A 8 20.26 2.62 -2.28
N LEU A 9 20.64 1.54 -2.97
CA LEU A 9 20.90 0.25 -2.35
C LEU A 9 22.14 0.27 -1.44
N ALA A 10 23.21 0.94 -1.87
CA ALA A 10 24.39 1.18 -1.02
C ALA A 10 24.01 1.97 0.24
N GLY A 11 23.19 3.01 0.11
CA GLY A 11 22.66 3.78 1.24
C GLY A 11 21.86 2.91 2.21
N LEU A 12 20.96 2.08 1.70
CA LEU A 12 20.18 1.11 2.49
C LEU A 12 21.11 0.19 3.30
N ARG A 13 22.13 -0.39 2.67
CA ARG A 13 23.09 -1.28 3.32
C ARG A 13 23.90 -0.57 4.40
N ASN A 14 24.34 0.66 4.14
CA ASN A 14 25.07 1.47 5.12
C ASN A 14 24.23 1.76 6.36
N VAL A 15 22.96 2.13 6.19
CA VAL A 15 22.04 2.39 7.31
C VAL A 15 21.80 1.11 8.12
N ARG A 16 21.64 -0.04 7.45
CA ARG A 16 21.51 -1.34 8.13
C ARG A 16 22.75 -1.74 8.90
N ALA A 17 23.96 -1.46 8.38
CA ALA A 17 25.21 -1.76 9.06
C ALA A 17 25.35 -1.00 10.40
N LEU A 18 24.60 0.09 10.60
CA LEU A 18 24.49 0.81 11.87
C LEU A 18 23.47 0.20 12.84
N GLY A 19 22.85 -0.94 12.51
CA GLY A 19 21.84 -1.62 13.32
C GLY A 19 20.42 -1.05 13.19
N ALA A 20 20.19 -0.10 12.28
CA ALA A 20 18.87 0.49 12.08
C ALA A 20 17.93 -0.44 11.29
N ARG A 21 16.64 -0.46 11.69
CA ARG A 21 15.59 -1.08 10.87
C ARG A 21 15.36 -0.26 9.61
N THR A 22 15.21 -0.95 8.50
CA THR A 22 14.94 -0.32 7.20
C THR A 22 13.72 -0.93 6.56
N SER A 23 13.01 -0.15 5.75
CA SER A 23 11.88 -0.61 4.97
C SER A 23 11.94 -0.05 3.56
N VAL A 24 11.28 -0.76 2.64
CA VAL A 24 11.11 -0.30 1.25
C VAL A 24 9.62 -0.16 0.97
N ASP A 25 9.24 1.03 0.53
CA ASP A 25 7.87 1.32 0.10
C ASP A 25 7.78 1.28 -1.42
N ILE A 26 6.82 0.52 -1.92
CA ILE A 26 6.61 0.26 -3.35
C ILE A 26 5.24 0.79 -3.72
N VAL A 27 5.22 1.86 -4.51
CA VAL A 27 3.98 2.39 -5.09
C VAL A 27 3.57 1.51 -6.27
N ILE A 28 2.42 0.84 -6.15
CA ILE A 28 1.89 -0.07 -7.16
C ILE A 28 1.44 0.72 -8.40
N ASN A 29 1.82 0.26 -9.58
CA ASN A 29 1.40 0.84 -10.85
C ASN A 29 1.44 -0.22 -11.97
N ARG A 30 0.95 0.14 -13.16
CA ARG A 30 0.86 -0.74 -14.34
C ARG A 30 2.18 -1.41 -14.73
N PHE A 31 3.32 -0.75 -14.50
CA PHE A 31 4.62 -1.28 -14.90
C PHE A 31 5.21 -2.27 -13.89
N ASN A 32 4.84 -2.16 -12.61
CA ASN A 32 5.51 -2.91 -11.55
C ASN A 32 4.63 -3.94 -10.82
N TYR A 33 3.31 -3.91 -10.97
CA TYR A 33 2.43 -4.73 -10.12
C TYR A 33 2.64 -6.24 -10.29
N ARG A 34 3.12 -6.70 -11.46
CA ARG A 34 3.43 -8.12 -11.69
C ARG A 34 4.75 -8.56 -11.05
N PHE A 35 5.55 -7.61 -10.58
CA PHE A 35 6.87 -7.84 -9.97
C PHE A 35 6.85 -7.76 -8.43
N LEU A 36 5.66 -7.63 -7.82
CA LEU A 36 5.53 -7.52 -6.36
C LEU A 36 6.16 -8.71 -5.60
N PRO A 37 5.97 -9.97 -6.03
CA PRO A 37 6.67 -11.12 -5.44
C PRO A 37 8.21 -10.97 -5.48
N GLN A 38 8.75 -10.57 -6.63
CA GLN A 38 10.19 -10.41 -6.84
C GLN A 38 10.80 -9.29 -5.99
N TYR A 39 10.00 -8.26 -5.64
CA TYR A 39 10.46 -7.26 -4.68
C TYR A 39 10.59 -7.81 -3.26
N VAL A 40 9.75 -8.77 -2.86
CA VAL A 40 9.93 -9.48 -1.57
C VAL A 40 11.20 -10.31 -1.59
N GLU A 41 11.40 -11.11 -2.64
CA GLU A 41 12.62 -11.90 -2.80
C GLU A 41 13.87 -11.03 -2.77
N THR A 42 13.84 -9.88 -3.46
CA THR A 42 14.97 -8.98 -3.52
C THR A 42 15.20 -8.29 -2.19
N PHE A 43 14.22 -7.56 -1.67
CA PHE A 43 14.47 -6.67 -0.53
C PHE A 43 14.36 -7.39 0.80
N ALA A 44 13.35 -8.23 1.02
CA ALA A 44 13.18 -8.91 2.29
C ALA A 44 14.16 -10.08 2.43
N ILE A 45 14.27 -10.94 1.40
CA ILE A 45 15.05 -12.18 1.50
C ILE A 45 16.54 -11.94 1.24
N ARG A 46 16.90 -11.27 0.13
CA ARG A 46 18.32 -11.07 -0.23
C ARG A 46 18.96 -9.90 0.49
N GLU A 47 18.30 -8.74 0.51
CA GLU A 47 18.86 -7.53 1.16
C GLU A 47 18.57 -7.46 2.66
N GLY A 48 17.64 -8.25 3.19
CA GLY A 48 17.34 -8.34 4.62
C GLY A 48 16.70 -7.08 5.20
N VAL A 49 15.86 -6.37 4.44
CA VAL A 49 15.10 -5.23 4.98
C VAL A 49 14.11 -5.71 6.05
N SER A 50 13.81 -4.84 7.00
CA SER A 50 12.94 -5.15 8.15
C SER A 50 11.44 -4.94 7.87
N GLY A 51 11.07 -4.47 6.68
CA GLY A 51 9.68 -4.26 6.28
C GLY A 51 9.53 -3.89 4.80
N ILE A 52 8.36 -4.18 4.24
CA ILE A 52 7.98 -3.81 2.88
C ILE A 52 6.56 -3.24 2.90
N GLY A 53 6.35 -2.11 2.22
CA GLY A 53 5.06 -1.47 2.10
C GLY A 53 4.56 -1.49 0.65
N PHE A 54 3.52 -2.25 0.35
CA PHE A 54 2.83 -2.20 -0.93
C PHE A 54 1.76 -1.12 -0.89
N ILE A 55 2.07 0.03 -1.48
CA ILE A 55 1.23 1.22 -1.43
C ILE A 55 0.43 1.33 -2.72
N TYR A 56 -0.88 1.10 -2.63
CA TYR A 56 -1.75 1.43 -3.74
C TYR A 56 -1.82 2.97 -3.90
N PRO A 57 -1.65 3.51 -5.13
CA PRO A 57 -1.43 4.93 -5.32
C PRO A 57 -2.67 5.78 -5.09
N ILE A 58 -2.42 7.02 -4.68
CA ILE A 58 -3.36 8.12 -4.67
C ILE A 58 -3.18 8.86 -6.01
N TYR A 59 -4.25 9.02 -6.80
CA TYR A 59 -4.19 9.65 -8.13
C TYR A 59 -4.17 11.18 -8.03
N GLU A 60 -3.05 11.73 -7.54
CA GLU A 60 -2.75 13.15 -7.40
C GLU A 60 -1.39 13.51 -8.02
N GLY A 61 -1.12 14.80 -8.22
CA GLY A 61 0.15 15.27 -8.78
C GLY A 61 0.57 14.54 -10.06
N ALA A 62 1.82 14.04 -10.08
CA ALA A 62 2.36 13.28 -11.20
C ALA A 62 1.62 11.95 -11.46
N MET A 63 1.04 11.32 -10.42
CA MET A 63 0.25 10.10 -10.61
C MET A 63 -1.04 10.39 -11.37
N LYS A 64 -1.68 11.54 -11.12
CA LYS A 64 -2.88 11.98 -11.84
C LYS A 64 -2.57 12.29 -13.31
N THR A 65 -1.52 13.08 -13.57
CA THR A 65 -1.19 13.50 -14.95
C THR A 65 -0.81 12.32 -15.84
N ASN A 66 -0.22 11.27 -15.25
CA ASN A 66 0.20 10.08 -15.97
C ASN A 66 -0.77 8.89 -15.86
N ALA A 67 -1.94 9.07 -15.24
CA ALA A 67 -2.86 7.97 -14.91
C ALA A 67 -3.19 7.09 -16.12
N ARG A 68 -3.42 7.67 -17.31
CA ARG A 68 -3.68 6.90 -18.54
C ARG A 68 -2.60 5.85 -18.85
N ARG A 69 -1.35 6.14 -18.50
CA ARG A 69 -0.19 5.28 -18.78
C ARG A 69 0.15 4.37 -17.61
N ILE A 70 -0.03 4.81 -16.36
CA ILE A 70 0.51 4.12 -15.19
C ILE A 70 -0.56 3.52 -14.27
N ALA A 71 -1.83 3.89 -14.45
CA ALA A 71 -2.91 3.40 -13.62
C ALA A 71 -3.20 1.91 -13.89
N VAL A 72 -3.49 1.18 -12.81
CA VAL A 72 -3.87 -0.24 -12.79
C VAL A 72 -5.00 -0.43 -11.79
N LYS A 73 -6.05 -1.22 -12.10
CA LYS A 73 -7.13 -1.47 -11.12
C LYS A 73 -6.60 -2.22 -9.89
N MET A 74 -7.20 -2.02 -8.72
CA MET A 74 -6.83 -2.78 -7.53
C MET A 74 -7.05 -4.28 -7.76
N SER A 75 -8.16 -4.67 -8.40
CA SER A 75 -8.45 -6.07 -8.76
C SER A 75 -7.42 -6.70 -9.70
N GLU A 76 -6.77 -5.92 -10.57
CA GLU A 76 -5.71 -6.42 -11.47
C GLU A 76 -4.39 -6.66 -10.71
N ALA A 77 -4.08 -5.82 -9.73
CA ALA A 77 -2.89 -5.96 -8.90
C ALA A 77 -3.06 -7.01 -7.80
N LEU A 78 -4.31 -7.26 -7.36
CA LEU A 78 -4.64 -8.08 -6.20
C LEU A 78 -3.99 -9.47 -6.17
N PRO A 79 -3.96 -10.28 -7.25
CA PRO A 79 -3.32 -11.60 -7.22
C PRO A 79 -1.84 -11.52 -6.83
N TYR A 80 -1.13 -10.54 -7.38
CA TYR A 80 0.30 -10.33 -7.11
C TYR A 80 0.57 -9.72 -5.74
N VAL A 81 -0.34 -8.89 -5.24
CA VAL A 81 -0.29 -8.39 -3.85
C VAL A 81 -0.43 -9.56 -2.88
N LYS A 82 -1.39 -10.46 -3.10
CA LYS A 82 -1.59 -11.65 -2.26
C LYS A 82 -0.38 -12.57 -2.29
N GLU A 83 0.14 -12.87 -3.47
CA GLU A 83 1.34 -13.69 -3.62
C GLU A 83 2.55 -13.08 -2.89
N ALA A 84 2.78 -11.78 -3.04
CA ALA A 84 3.87 -11.10 -2.36
C ALA A 84 3.70 -11.09 -0.83
N VAL A 85 2.47 -10.89 -0.34
CA VAL A 85 2.16 -10.96 1.09
C VAL A 85 2.39 -12.36 1.65
N GLU A 86 2.00 -13.41 0.92
CA GLU A 86 2.25 -14.79 1.33
C GLU A 86 3.74 -15.12 1.37
N LEU A 87 4.54 -14.63 0.41
CA LEU A 87 5.99 -14.77 0.43
C LEU A 87 6.65 -14.02 1.60
N ALA A 88 6.10 -12.87 1.99
CA ALA A 88 6.61 -12.08 3.11
C ALA A 88 6.23 -12.68 4.48
N ARG A 89 5.22 -13.55 4.52
CA ARG A 89 4.68 -14.15 5.73
C ARG A 89 5.77 -14.93 6.47
N GLY A 90 5.97 -14.60 7.74
CA GLY A 90 6.99 -15.25 8.59
C GLY A 90 8.42 -14.76 8.37
N ILE A 91 8.67 -13.89 7.38
CA ILE A 91 9.98 -13.25 7.14
C ILE A 91 9.99 -11.84 7.73
N LEU A 92 8.94 -11.07 7.46
CA LEU A 92 8.78 -9.71 7.96
C LEU A 92 7.92 -9.75 9.22
N MET A 93 8.34 -9.03 10.28
CA MET A 93 7.55 -8.92 11.51
C MET A 93 6.37 -7.97 11.29
N ASP A 94 5.16 -8.54 11.25
CA ASP A 94 3.95 -7.94 10.69
C ASP A 94 3.31 -6.83 11.53
N ARG A 95 3.11 -5.66 10.90
CA ARG A 95 1.84 -4.89 10.85
C ARG A 95 1.87 -4.00 9.60
N HIS A 96 0.77 -3.96 8.83
CA HIS A 96 0.57 -3.00 7.72
C HIS A 96 1.51 -3.17 6.52
N ILE A 97 1.39 -4.27 5.77
CA ILE A 97 2.14 -4.49 4.52
C ILE A 97 1.41 -3.84 3.33
N VAL A 98 0.08 -3.80 3.36
CA VAL A 98 -0.74 -3.34 2.22
C VAL A 98 -1.44 -2.04 2.58
N PHE A 99 -1.18 -0.97 1.82
CA PHE A 99 -1.74 0.35 2.05
C PHE A 99 -2.71 0.75 0.94
N ASN A 100 -3.74 1.52 1.33
CA ASN A 100 -4.74 2.13 0.44
C ASN A 100 -5.63 1.16 -0.36
N MET A 101 -5.62 -0.14 -0.05
CA MET A 101 -6.58 -1.10 -0.59
C MET A 101 -7.65 -1.44 0.47
N PRO A 102 -8.94 -1.54 0.10
CA PRO A 102 -10.02 -1.83 1.04
C PRO A 102 -10.08 -3.32 1.40
N TYR A 103 -10.56 -3.63 2.61
CA TYR A 103 -10.66 -5.00 3.13
C TYR A 103 -11.50 -5.93 2.25
N CYS A 104 -12.52 -5.41 1.55
CA CYS A 104 -13.41 -6.22 0.72
C CYS A 104 -12.74 -6.82 -0.53
N LEU A 105 -11.49 -6.46 -0.82
CA LEU A 105 -10.69 -7.12 -1.87
C LEU A 105 -9.90 -8.31 -1.34
N PHE A 106 -9.90 -8.55 -0.03
CA PHE A 106 -9.08 -9.57 0.60
C PHE A 106 -9.93 -10.49 1.47
N GLU A 107 -9.48 -11.75 1.58
CA GLU A 107 -10.00 -12.69 2.56
C GLU A 107 -9.66 -12.22 4.00
N PRO A 108 -10.43 -12.64 5.02
CA PRO A 108 -10.32 -12.12 6.38
C PRO A 108 -8.94 -12.28 7.00
N GLU A 109 -8.21 -13.35 6.67
CA GLU A 109 -6.87 -13.61 7.22
C GLU A 109 -5.83 -12.53 6.83
N TYR A 110 -6.08 -11.75 5.77
CA TYR A 110 -5.20 -10.67 5.32
C TYR A 110 -5.52 -9.32 5.98
N HIS A 111 -6.67 -9.15 6.65
CA HIS A 111 -7.13 -7.83 7.11
C HIS A 111 -6.18 -7.21 8.15
N GLN A 112 -5.49 -8.04 8.94
CA GLN A 112 -4.46 -7.59 9.89
C GLN A 112 -3.24 -6.93 9.24
N LEU A 113 -3.01 -7.19 7.94
CA LEU A 113 -1.93 -6.61 7.17
C LEU A 113 -2.31 -5.29 6.50
N ILE A 114 -3.55 -4.84 6.68
CA ILE A 114 -4.09 -3.63 6.08
C ILE A 114 -4.47 -2.65 7.21
N PRO A 115 -3.85 -1.46 7.27
CA PRO A 115 -4.08 -0.53 8.37
C PRO A 115 -5.50 0.06 8.42
N GLY A 116 -6.20 0.05 7.28
CA GLY A 116 -7.53 0.65 7.17
C GLY A 116 -7.54 2.12 7.57
N ALA A 117 -8.49 2.51 8.42
CA ALA A 117 -8.62 3.85 8.99
C ALA A 117 -7.68 4.11 10.18
N LYS A 118 -6.97 3.09 10.67
CA LYS A 118 -6.16 3.17 11.90
C LYS A 118 -4.74 3.71 11.67
N LEU A 119 -4.38 4.03 10.43
CA LEU A 119 -3.04 4.50 10.10
C LEU A 119 -2.78 5.91 10.63
N LYS A 120 -1.78 6.02 11.51
CA LYS A 120 -1.24 7.29 11.99
C LYS A 120 0.20 7.46 11.48
N LEU A 121 0.39 7.89 10.22
CA LEU A 121 1.71 8.36 9.79
C LEU A 121 1.89 9.84 10.08
N LYS A 122 3.09 10.14 10.55
CA LYS A 122 3.75 11.43 10.37
C LYS A 122 4.83 11.25 9.30
N VAL A 123 4.93 12.19 8.38
CA VAL A 123 6.04 12.25 7.42
C VAL A 123 6.94 13.42 7.81
N ASN A 124 8.23 13.11 7.94
CA ASN A 124 9.26 14.08 8.27
C ASN A 124 10.19 14.22 7.07
N SER A 125 10.19 15.40 6.45
CA SER A 125 11.17 15.78 5.44
C SER A 125 12.19 16.73 6.06
N PRO A 126 13.49 16.62 5.73
CA PRO A 126 14.49 17.58 6.21
C PRO A 126 14.07 19.02 5.89
N GLY A 127 13.91 19.85 6.92
CA GLY A 127 13.53 21.27 6.77
C GLY A 127 12.03 21.55 6.64
N GLN A 128 11.14 20.56 6.77
CA GLN A 128 9.69 20.78 6.83
C GLN A 128 9.11 20.50 8.22
N VAL A 129 8.02 21.20 8.55
CA VAL A 129 7.22 20.98 9.77
C VAL A 129 6.53 19.61 9.68
N GLU A 130 6.39 18.93 10.83
CA GLU A 130 5.68 17.65 10.92
C GLU A 130 4.30 17.72 10.25
N GLU A 131 4.12 17.00 9.13
CA GLU A 131 2.81 16.87 8.49
C GLU A 131 2.21 15.50 8.80
N ASN A 132 1.02 15.53 9.41
CA ASN A 132 0.15 14.35 9.45
C ASN A 132 -0.51 14.21 8.09
N VAL A 133 0.10 13.41 7.20
CA VAL A 133 -0.37 13.15 5.83
C VAL A 133 -1.84 12.73 5.79
N PHE A 134 -2.34 12.06 6.84
CA PHE A 134 -3.73 11.62 6.92
C PHE A 134 -4.71 12.66 7.48
N LEU A 135 -4.28 13.71 8.20
CA LEU A 135 -5.20 14.77 8.64
C LEU A 135 -5.72 15.59 7.46
N GLY A 136 -4.88 15.80 6.43
CA GLY A 136 -5.30 16.38 5.13
C GLY A 136 -6.20 15.48 4.28
N SER A 137 -6.38 14.21 4.68
CA SER A 137 -7.21 13.24 3.95
C SER A 137 -8.68 13.18 4.39
N LYS A 138 -9.07 13.96 5.42
CA LYS A 138 -10.48 14.03 5.87
C LYS A 138 -11.37 14.47 4.70
N GLY A 139 -12.27 13.58 4.28
CA GLY A 139 -13.15 13.81 3.13
C GLY A 139 -12.55 13.44 1.77
N SER A 140 -11.31 12.96 1.69
CA SER A 140 -10.66 12.52 0.44
C SER A 140 -10.95 11.07 0.09
N LYS A 141 -11.51 10.30 1.03
CA LYS A 141 -12.05 8.96 0.82
C LYS A 141 -13.57 8.99 0.70
N LEU A 142 -14.12 8.04 -0.03
CA LEU A 142 -15.56 7.79 -0.14
C LEU A 142 -15.87 6.33 0.20
N ARG A 143 -17.13 6.11 0.59
CA ARG A 143 -17.72 4.79 0.85
C ARG A 143 -18.89 4.62 -0.13
N PRO A 144 -18.81 3.74 -1.14
CA PRO A 144 -19.92 3.50 -2.05
C PRO A 144 -21.15 2.95 -1.31
N ARG A 145 -22.34 3.00 -1.92
CA ARG A 145 -23.60 2.56 -1.30
C ARG A 145 -23.55 1.14 -0.72
N VAL A 146 -22.81 0.23 -1.38
CA VAL A 146 -22.61 -1.15 -0.90
C VAL A 146 -21.94 -1.23 0.48
N CYS A 147 -21.20 -0.20 0.90
CA CYS A 147 -20.54 -0.15 2.19
C CYS A 147 -21.48 0.19 3.35
N ALA A 148 -22.68 0.74 3.09
CA ALA A 148 -23.56 1.26 4.15
C ALA A 148 -23.90 0.24 5.25
N ALA A 149 -23.97 -1.05 4.89
CA ALA A 149 -24.22 -2.14 5.83
C ALA A 149 -23.02 -3.10 5.98
N CYS A 150 -21.80 -2.62 5.73
CA CYS A 150 -20.58 -3.42 5.82
C CYS A 150 -20.13 -3.55 7.29
N PRO A 151 -19.82 -4.75 7.79
CA PRO A 151 -19.38 -4.94 9.17
C PRO A 151 -18.03 -4.25 9.48
N LYS A 152 -17.21 -3.95 8.46
CA LYS A 152 -15.91 -3.29 8.60
C LYS A 152 -15.95 -1.80 8.22
N LEU A 153 -17.13 -1.16 8.20
CA LEU A 153 -17.30 0.21 7.70
C LEU A 153 -16.37 1.22 8.37
N GLU A 154 -16.28 1.17 9.69
CA GLU A 154 -15.44 2.08 10.48
C GLU A 154 -13.95 1.75 10.37
N ASP A 155 -13.61 0.46 10.38
CA ASP A 155 -12.22 0.02 10.32
C ASP A 155 -11.57 0.21 8.93
N CYS A 156 -12.32 0.04 7.83
CA CYS A 156 -11.74 0.06 6.48
C CYS A 156 -11.36 1.47 6.01
N GLY A 157 -12.12 2.50 6.40
CA GLY A 157 -11.92 3.88 5.94
C GLY A 157 -12.33 4.18 4.48
N GLY A 158 -12.77 3.19 3.71
CA GLY A 158 -13.21 3.35 2.32
C GLY A 158 -12.08 3.48 1.30
N ILE A 159 -12.42 3.95 0.09
CA ILE A 159 -11.48 4.13 -1.03
C ILE A 159 -11.25 5.60 -1.35
N TRP A 160 -10.13 5.93 -1.96
CA TRP A 160 -9.84 7.30 -2.37
C TRP A 160 -10.80 7.79 -3.47
N LYS A 161 -11.27 9.04 -3.38
CA LYS A 161 -12.15 9.66 -4.38
C LYS A 161 -11.50 9.71 -5.76
N ASN A 162 -10.19 9.96 -5.82
CA ASN A 162 -9.43 10.01 -7.07
C ASN A 162 -9.24 8.62 -7.70
N TYR A 163 -9.21 7.54 -6.93
CA TYR A 163 -9.33 6.17 -7.45
C TYR A 163 -10.69 5.98 -8.14
N ALA A 164 -11.76 6.31 -7.42
CA ALA A 164 -13.13 6.17 -7.94
C ALA A 164 -13.36 7.02 -9.20
N ALA A 165 -12.71 8.18 -9.31
CA ALA A 165 -12.77 9.00 -10.52
C ALA A 165 -12.08 8.36 -11.73
N VAL A 166 -11.06 7.51 -11.52
CA VAL A 166 -10.33 6.83 -12.60
C VAL A 166 -10.99 5.51 -12.99
N PHE A 167 -11.46 4.73 -12.01
CA PHE A 167 -11.90 3.34 -12.25
C PHE A 167 -13.37 3.06 -11.87
N GLY A 168 -14.05 4.02 -11.27
CA GLY A 168 -15.35 3.81 -10.66
C GLY A 168 -15.26 3.01 -9.35
N THR A 169 -16.39 2.46 -8.92
CA THR A 169 -16.54 1.76 -7.63
C THR A 169 -16.92 0.29 -7.78
N GLY A 170 -16.91 -0.24 -9.02
CA GLY A 170 -17.50 -1.55 -9.34
C GLY A 170 -16.79 -2.76 -8.72
N GLU A 171 -15.52 -2.64 -8.34
CA GLU A 171 -14.79 -3.71 -7.64
C GLU A 171 -15.00 -3.73 -6.12
N ILE A 172 -15.68 -2.70 -5.58
CA ILE A 172 -15.95 -2.58 -4.15
C ILE A 172 -17.18 -3.40 -3.80
N LYS A 173 -17.05 -4.22 -2.76
CA LYS A 173 -18.11 -5.13 -2.31
C LYS A 173 -18.32 -5.01 -0.81
N LYS A 174 -19.48 -5.46 -0.35
CA LYS A 174 -19.74 -5.67 1.08
C LYS A 174 -19.05 -6.97 1.53
N ILE A 175 -18.41 -6.93 2.70
CA ILE A 175 -17.91 -8.14 3.38
C ILE A 175 -19.09 -8.91 4.00
N ALA A 176 -19.09 -10.24 3.89
CA ALA A 176 -20.15 -11.08 4.40
C ALA A 176 -20.25 -11.01 5.94
N ALA A 177 -21.46 -11.21 6.48
CA ALA A 177 -21.66 -11.27 7.93
C ALA A 177 -21.15 -12.64 8.44
N GLY A 178 -19.94 -12.67 9.00
CA GLY A 178 -19.28 -13.89 9.47
C GLY A 178 -17.75 -13.76 9.46
N ASP A 179 -17.24 -12.91 8.56
CA ASP A 179 -15.82 -12.60 8.34
C ASP A 179 -15.29 -11.56 9.35
N LYS A 180 -15.50 -11.81 10.65
CA LYS A 180 -15.05 -10.92 11.72
C LYS A 180 -13.57 -11.10 12.02
#